data_AF-A0A2E7G0E9-F1
#
_entry.id   AF-A0A2E7G0E9-F1
#
_cell.length_a   1.000
_cell.length_b   1.000
_cell.length_c   1.000
_cell.angle_alpha   90.00
_cell.angle_beta   90.00
_cell.angle_gamma   90.00
#
_symmetry.space_group_name_H-M   'P 1'
#
loop_
_entity.id
_entity.type
_entity.pdbx_description
1 polymer ?
#
loop_
_entity_poly.entity_id
_entity_poly.type
_entity_poly.pdbx_seq_one_letter_code
_entity_poly.pdbx_strand_id
1 'polypeptide(L)'
;MTVLFNDYAGEDRTRLVDEVKNIGGTSMHQIKVQISDKTGHSQKLLNPAETVEIIQGNSSGSWVYVDGTMVTPGQVDEASLSSAENVRIVSPLVGGQ
;
A
#
# COMPACT_ATOMS: atom_id res chain seq x y z
N MET A 1 14.47 41.85 -6.86
CA MET A 1 14.05 41.02 -8.01
C MET A 1 15.26 40.86 -8.90
N THR A 2 15.94 39.70 -8.81
CA THR A 2 16.76 39.07 -9.86
C THR A 2 17.15 37.71 -9.30
N VAL A 3 16.67 36.66 -9.97
CA VAL A 3 17.03 35.26 -9.72
C VAL A 3 18.24 34.94 -10.58
N LEU A 4 19.33 34.50 -9.97
CA LEU A 4 20.49 33.94 -10.67
C LEU A 4 20.30 32.42 -10.71
N PHE A 5 19.95 31.88 -11.87
CA PHE A 5 19.95 30.45 -12.12
C PHE A 5 21.39 30.05 -12.43
N ASN A 6 22.02 29.28 -11.55
CA ASN A 6 23.33 28.72 -11.78
C ASN A 6 23.21 27.50 -12.71
N ASP A 7 23.87 27.60 -13.85
CA ASP A 7 24.06 26.55 -14.85
C ASP A 7 24.82 25.37 -14.23
N TYR A 8 24.25 24.17 -14.37
CA TYR A 8 24.94 22.90 -14.19
C TYR A 8 24.53 21.98 -15.35
N ALA A 9 25.24 22.11 -16.46
CA ALA A 9 25.31 21.06 -17.48
C ALA A 9 26.22 19.92 -17.00
N GLY A 10 25.74 18.68 -17.04
CA GLY A 10 26.59 17.51 -16.84
C GLY A 10 25.85 16.24 -16.42
N GLU A 11 25.77 15.30 -17.36
CA GLU A 11 25.58 13.86 -17.17
C GLU A 11 24.13 13.33 -17.08
N ASP A 12 23.72 12.75 -18.22
CA ASP A 12 22.95 11.51 -18.34
C ASP A 12 21.90 11.24 -17.25
N ARG A 13 20.80 11.99 -17.29
CA ARG A 13 19.63 11.72 -16.46
C ARG A 13 18.61 10.86 -17.19
N THR A 14 19.06 9.75 -17.77
CA THR A 14 18.18 8.62 -18.10
C THR A 14 17.74 7.86 -16.83
N ARG A 15 17.72 8.54 -15.67
CA ARG A 15 17.33 8.03 -14.36
C ARG A 15 16.08 8.73 -13.83
N LEU A 16 15.23 9.21 -14.75
CA LEU A 16 13.83 9.58 -14.44
C LEU A 16 12.91 8.36 -14.30
N VAL A 17 13.45 7.14 -14.49
CA VAL A 17 12.70 5.89 -14.41
C VAL A 17 13.01 5.05 -13.16
N ASP A 18 13.88 5.52 -12.25
CA ASP A 18 13.77 5.11 -10.85
C ASP A 18 12.63 5.92 -10.23
N GLU A 19 11.43 5.56 -10.68
CA GLU A 19 10.15 5.66 -10.01
C GLU A 19 10.28 6.35 -8.65
N VAL A 20 9.95 7.63 -8.65
CA VAL A 20 9.63 8.41 -7.46
C VAL A 20 8.41 7.74 -6.79
N LYS A 21 8.62 6.58 -6.18
CA LYS A 21 7.65 5.84 -5.36
C LYS A 21 7.87 6.16 -3.88
N ASN A 22 8.24 7.40 -3.59
CA ASN A 22 8.54 7.86 -2.24
C ASN A 22 8.20 9.35 -2.06
N ILE A 23 7.13 9.82 -2.70
CA ILE A 23 6.51 11.12 -2.38
C ILE A 23 5.03 10.93 -2.05
N GLY A 24 4.76 10.00 -1.14
CA GLY A 24 3.45 9.80 -0.52
C GLY A 24 3.52 10.04 0.98
N GLY A 25 3.73 11.29 1.39
CA GLY A 25 3.15 11.78 2.64
C GLY A 25 4.00 11.77 3.91
N THR A 26 4.43 12.97 4.30
CA THR A 26 4.84 13.39 5.65
C THR A 26 4.06 12.67 6.76
N SER A 27 4.71 11.79 7.52
CA SER A 27 4.22 11.21 8.79
C SER A 27 2.73 10.82 8.78
N MET A 28 2.34 10.01 7.80
CA MET A 28 0.96 9.55 7.65
C MET A 28 0.77 8.21 8.35
N HIS A 29 -0.30 8.11 9.13
CA HIS A 29 -0.82 6.92 9.80
C HIS A 29 -0.41 5.60 9.11
N GLN A 30 0.23 4.70 9.85
CA GLN A 30 0.76 3.45 9.31
C GLN A 30 -0.09 2.25 9.73
N ILE A 31 -0.44 1.44 8.75
CA ILE A 31 -1.30 0.27 8.91
C ILE A 31 -0.47 -0.99 8.70
N LYS A 32 -0.60 -1.93 9.64
CA LYS A 32 0.02 -3.25 9.52
C LYS A 32 -0.87 -4.13 8.64
N VAL A 33 -0.44 -4.36 7.41
CA VAL A 33 -1.13 -5.20 6.43
C VAL A 33 -0.54 -6.60 6.43
N GLN A 34 -1.37 -7.59 6.73
CA GLN A 34 -1.03 -9.01 6.76
C GLN A 34 -1.71 -9.72 5.58
N ILE A 35 -0.94 -10.35 4.70
CA ILE A 35 -1.45 -11.11 3.56
C ILE A 35 -1.11 -12.57 3.78
N SER A 36 -2.12 -13.43 3.79
CA SER A 36 -1.95 -14.88 3.92
C SER A 36 -2.38 -15.54 2.61
N ASP A 37 -1.43 -16.14 1.91
CA ASP A 37 -1.65 -16.86 0.65
C ASP A 37 -1.06 -18.29 0.73
N LYS A 38 -1.24 -19.12 -0.31
CA LYS A 38 -0.70 -20.48 -0.40
C LYS A 38 0.83 -20.55 -0.21
N THR A 39 1.52 -19.45 -0.53
CA THR A 39 2.98 -19.33 -0.38
C THR A 39 3.43 -18.98 1.05
N GLY A 40 2.50 -18.61 1.95
CA GLY A 40 2.77 -18.31 3.34
C GLY A 40 2.18 -16.97 3.82
N HIS A 41 2.79 -16.41 4.87
CA HIS A 41 2.38 -15.17 5.52
C HIS A 41 3.34 -14.04 5.17
N SER A 42 2.81 -12.95 4.61
CA SER A 42 3.54 -11.71 4.34
C SER A 42 2.99 -10.58 5.19
N GLN A 43 3.87 -9.70 5.66
CA GLN A 43 3.51 -8.50 6.41
C GLN A 43 4.16 -7.28 5.78
N LYS A 44 3.37 -6.20 5.65
CA LYS A 44 3.81 -4.89 5.16
C LYS A 44 3.27 -3.80 6.08
N LEU A 45 4.00 -2.69 6.15
CA LEU A 45 3.56 -1.48 6.85
C LEU A 45 3.32 -0.43 5.77
N LEU A 46 2.06 -0.01 5.62
CA LEU A 46 1.62 0.82 4.50
C LEU A 46 0.81 2.01 5.01
N ASN A 47 0.74 3.09 4.22
CA ASN A 47 -0.22 4.14 4.50
C ASN A 47 -1.65 3.72 4.05
N PRO A 48 -2.70 4.48 4.40
CA PRO A 48 -4.08 4.10 4.09
C PRO A 48 -4.35 3.98 2.59
N ALA A 49 -3.80 4.88 1.76
CA ALA A 49 -3.97 4.86 0.31
C ALA A 49 -3.36 3.58 -0.30
N GLU A 50 -2.11 3.27 0.05
CA GLU A 50 -1.44 2.04 -0.38
C GLU A 50 -2.17 0.78 0.11
N THR A 51 -2.76 0.84 1.31
CA THR A 51 -3.52 -0.28 1.86
C THR A 51 -4.78 -0.56 1.06
N VAL A 52 -5.51 0.48 0.60
CA VAL A 52 -6.66 0.33 -0.30
C VAL A 52 -6.25 -0.36 -1.60
N GLU A 53 -5.14 0.06 -2.22
CA GLU A 53 -4.63 -0.55 -3.45
C GLU A 53 -4.33 -2.05 -3.25
N ILE A 54 -3.68 -2.40 -2.14
CA ILE A 54 -3.37 -3.79 -1.80
C ILE A 54 -4.65 -4.61 -1.56
N ILE A 55 -5.63 -4.06 -0.85
CA ILE A 55 -6.94 -4.69 -0.64
C ILE A 55 -7.61 -4.97 -1.98
N GLN A 56 -7.68 -3.97 -2.87
CA GLN A 56 -8.33 -4.13 -4.18
C GLN A 56 -7.59 -5.15 -5.07
N GLY A 57 -6.25 -5.13 -5.06
CA GLY A 57 -5.43 -6.07 -5.84
C GLY A 57 -5.48 -7.52 -5.34
N ASN A 58 -5.72 -7.75 -4.04
CA ASN A 58 -5.64 -9.08 -3.41
C ASN A 58 -6.99 -9.61 -2.89
N SER A 59 -8.09 -8.89 -3.10
CA SER A 59 -9.42 -9.25 -2.57
C SER A 59 -10.21 -10.24 -3.41
N SER A 60 -9.77 -10.55 -4.63
CA SER A 60 -10.45 -11.50 -5.52
C SER A 60 -10.50 -12.90 -4.91
N GLY A 61 -11.64 -13.22 -4.27
CA GLY A 61 -11.85 -14.48 -3.56
C GLY A 61 -11.30 -14.53 -2.13
N SER A 62 -10.65 -13.47 -1.64
CA SER A 62 -10.05 -13.39 -0.30
C SER A 62 -10.94 -12.65 0.70
N TRP A 63 -10.86 -13.03 1.97
CA TRP A 63 -11.50 -12.29 3.06
C TRP A 63 -10.61 -11.16 3.55
N VAL A 64 -11.19 -9.98 3.72
CA VAL A 64 -10.48 -8.79 4.23
C VAL A 64 -11.02 -8.42 5.59
N TYR A 65 -10.12 -8.21 6.53
CA TYR A 65 -10.41 -7.80 7.90
C TYR A 65 -9.70 -6.48 8.19
N VAL A 66 -10.40 -5.55 8.82
CA VAL A 66 -9.87 -4.29 9.35
C VAL A 66 -10.07 -4.32 10.86
N ASP A 67 -8.98 -4.27 11.62
CA ASP A 67 -8.95 -4.41 13.09
C ASP A 67 -9.81 -5.57 13.64
N GLY A 68 -9.78 -6.69 12.93
CA GLY A 68 -10.51 -7.91 13.30
C GLY A 68 -11.96 -7.97 12.82
N THR A 69 -12.49 -6.91 12.21
CA THR A 69 -13.82 -6.89 11.61
C THR A 69 -13.72 -7.21 10.13
N MET A 70 -14.49 -8.20 9.66
CA MET A 70 -14.56 -8.52 8.24
C MET A 70 -15.30 -7.42 7.47
N VAL A 71 -14.70 -6.95 6.39
CA VAL A 71 -15.23 -5.86 5.56
C VAL A 71 -15.33 -6.30 4.11
N THR A 72 -16.25 -5.68 3.37
CA THR A 72 -16.33 -5.86 1.92
C THR A 72 -15.22 -5.06 1.24
N PRO A 73 -14.29 -5.68 0.49
CA PRO A 73 -13.14 -4.99 -0.09
C PRO A 73 -13.50 -3.79 -0.97
N GLY A 74 -14.60 -3.90 -1.74
CA GLY A 74 -15.09 -2.80 -2.59
C GLY A 74 -15.74 -1.63 -1.84
N GLN A 75 -15.90 -1.74 -0.52
CA GLN A 75 -16.42 -0.67 0.34
C GLN A 75 -15.34 -0.06 1.23
N VAL A 76 -14.08 -0.48 1.10
CA VAL A 76 -12.95 0.07 1.86
C VAL A 76 -12.30 1.19 1.08
N ASP A 77 -12.26 2.36 1.69
CA ASP A 77 -11.61 3.56 1.18
C ASP A 77 -10.59 4.12 2.20
N GLU A 78 -9.85 5.15 1.80
CA GLU A 78 -8.80 5.75 2.63
C GLU A 78 -9.35 6.30 3.96
N ALA A 79 -10.54 6.90 3.95
CA ALA A 79 -11.14 7.46 5.16
C ALA A 79 -11.57 6.35 6.12
N SER A 80 -12.07 5.23 5.60
CA SER A 80 -12.36 4.02 6.38
C SER A 80 -11.12 3.44 7.07
N LEU A 81 -9.92 3.70 6.52
CA LEU A 81 -8.64 3.22 7.04
C LEU A 81 -7.84 4.27 7.82
N SER A 82 -8.35 5.50 7.91
CA SER A 82 -7.65 6.63 8.55
C SER A 82 -7.35 6.40 10.04
N SER A 83 -8.10 5.54 10.71
CA SER A 83 -7.89 5.13 12.10
C SER A 83 -7.54 3.64 12.25
N ALA A 84 -7.42 2.90 11.15
CA ALA A 84 -7.25 1.45 11.19
C ALA A 84 -5.80 1.09 11.50
N GLU A 85 -5.54 0.22 12.47
CA GLU A 85 -4.17 -0.14 12.85
C GLU A 85 -3.69 -1.40 12.12
N ASN A 86 -4.62 -2.33 11.85
CA ASN A 86 -4.32 -3.63 11.31
C ASN A 86 -5.29 -3.99 10.20
N VAL A 87 -4.74 -4.50 9.09
CA VAL A 87 -5.52 -5.08 8.00
C VAL A 87 -5.03 -6.49 7.75
N ARG A 88 -5.94 -7.43 7.58
CA ARG A 88 -5.61 -8.81 7.23
C ARG A 88 -6.38 -9.25 5.99
N ILE A 89 -5.65 -9.74 5.01
CA ILE A 89 -6.16 -10.34 3.79
C ILE A 89 -5.87 -11.84 3.90
N VAL A 90 -6.92 -12.65 3.84
CA VAL A 90 -6.85 -14.10 3.98
C VAL A 90 -7.36 -14.72 2.68
N SER A 91 -6.46 -15.31 1.90
CA SER A 91 -6.85 -16.19 0.80
C SER A 91 -7.67 -17.35 1.36
N PRO A 92 -8.73 -17.81 0.67
CA PRO A 92 -9.51 -18.94 1.12
C PRO A 92 -8.59 -20.15 1.20
N LEU A 93 -8.64 -20.89 2.32
CA LEU A 93 -7.90 -22.13 2.48
C LEU A 93 -8.43 -23.13 1.45
N VAL A 94 -7.81 -23.18 0.28
CA VAL A 94 -7.97 -24.35 -0.59
C VAL A 94 -7.18 -25.45 0.09
N GLY A 95 -7.90 -26.41 0.70
CA GLY A 95 -7.28 -27.64 1.17
C GLY A 95 -6.42 -28.25 0.07
N GLY A 96 -5.25 -28.78 0.46
CA GLY A 96 -4.14 -29.13 -0.44
C GLY A 96 -4.53 -29.93 -1.69
N GLN A 97 -3.79 -29.67 -2.77
CA GLN A 97 -3.62 -30.65 -3.83
C GLN A 97 -2.59 -31.70 -3.41
#